data_AF-A0AAV5TM35-F1
#
_entry.id   AF-A0AAV5TM35-F1
#
_cell.length_a   1.000
_cell.length_b   1.000
_cell.length_c   1.000
_cell.angle_alpha   90.00
_cell.angle_beta   90.00
_cell.angle_gamma   90.00
#
_symmetry.space_group_name_H-M   'P 1'
#
loop_
_entity.id
_entity.type
_entity.pdbx_description
1 polymer ?
#
loop_
_entity_poly.entity_id
_entity_poly.type
_entity_poly.pdbx_seq_one_letter_code
_entity_poly.pdbx_strand_id
1 'polypeptide(L)'
;GCILNLIIFYLLRKARHDTLFRIHVFLDCHFIFVIFNPLIGQISKEIFDLLTMLASALCSSMFIFIPTLAGMQLMALTKPHWEPKKKFAIAFIHPIICTIVVVLSVPLLVPTSALDQEMERTARVKFDFDDDLLFYRYGGTMSRTDLNEGRHFLVALSGFIIFPYTTSHAEMVVLMILIFKHLRSFRSEIVSEKTAKLQNDFFIMQLMQV
;
A
#
# COMPACT_ATOMS: atom_id res chain seq x y z
N GLY A 1 12.77 -0.77 -2.10
CA GLY A 1 11.80 -0.89 -3.22
C GLY A 1 12.17 -2.05 -4.12
N CYS A 2 12.86 -1.80 -5.24
CA CYS A 2 13.19 -2.82 -6.24
C CYS A 2 13.92 -4.06 -5.70
N ILE A 3 14.90 -3.90 -4.80
CA ILE A 3 15.64 -5.03 -4.23
C ILE A 3 14.72 -5.96 -3.43
N LEU A 4 13.79 -5.40 -2.65
CA LEU A 4 12.85 -6.20 -1.89
C LEU A 4 11.83 -6.89 -2.80
N ASN A 5 11.36 -6.21 -3.84
CA ASN A 5 10.49 -6.82 -4.85
C ASN A 5 11.21 -7.95 -5.58
N LEU A 6 12.49 -7.81 -5.90
CA LEU A 6 13.33 -8.86 -6.49
C LEU A 6 13.55 -10.04 -5.53
N ILE A 7 13.74 -9.78 -4.24
CA ILE A 7 13.85 -10.83 -3.21
C ILE A 7 12.54 -11.59 -3.08
N ILE A 8 11.40 -10.89 -3.00
CA ILE A 8 10.07 -11.50 -2.93
C ILE A 8 9.80 -12.32 -4.21
N PHE A 9 10.09 -11.77 -5.40
CA PHE A 9 9.94 -12.49 -6.67
C PHE A 9 10.85 -13.73 -6.75
N TYR A 10 12.08 -13.62 -6.26
CA TYR A 10 13.03 -14.73 -6.21
C TYR A 10 12.55 -15.83 -5.27
N LEU A 11 12.04 -15.47 -4.08
CA LEU A 11 11.48 -16.41 -3.11
C LEU A 11 10.22 -17.11 -3.65
N LEU A 12 9.31 -16.35 -4.28
CA LEU A 12 8.12 -16.86 -4.96
C LEU A 12 8.48 -17.82 -6.10
N ARG A 13 9.51 -17.48 -6.90
CA ARG A 13 9.98 -18.30 -8.02
C ARG A 13 10.70 -19.57 -7.56
N LYS A 14 11.44 -19.52 -6.46
CA LYS A 14 12.18 -20.66 -5.89
C LYS A 14 11.24 -21.69 -5.27
N ALA A 15 10.08 -21.25 -4.76
CA ALA A 15 9.08 -22.10 -4.12
C ALA A 15 8.29 -23.05 -5.07
N ARG A 16 8.66 -23.16 -6.37
CA ARG A 16 8.06 -24.03 -7.42
C ARG A 16 6.72 -24.70 -7.02
N HIS A 17 5.62 -24.16 -7.55
CA HIS A 17 4.21 -24.59 -7.43
C HIS A 17 3.41 -23.93 -6.29
N ASP A 18 2.43 -23.12 -6.70
CA ASP A 18 1.05 -22.98 -6.17
C ASP A 18 0.79 -22.81 -4.66
N THR A 19 1.78 -22.86 -3.78
CA THR A 19 1.59 -23.09 -2.34
C THR A 19 1.48 -21.84 -1.47
N LEU A 20 1.68 -20.65 -2.04
CA LEU A 20 1.37 -19.38 -1.38
C LEU A 20 -0.08 -18.98 -1.72
N PHE A 21 -1.03 -19.79 -1.27
CA PHE A 21 -2.43 -19.41 -1.31
C PHE A 21 -2.67 -18.30 -0.28
N ARG A 22 -3.14 -17.17 -0.78
CA ARG A 22 -3.66 -16.06 0.02
C ARG A 22 -5.15 -16.10 -0.12
N ILE A 23 -5.83 -16.62 0.89
CA ILE A 23 -7.30 -16.65 0.88
C ILE A 23 -7.78 -15.48 1.72
N HIS A 24 -8.36 -14.50 1.03
CA HIS A 24 -9.06 -13.39 1.67
C HIS A 24 -10.52 -13.78 1.82
N VAL A 25 -11.02 -13.79 3.04
CA VAL A 25 -12.43 -14.04 3.29
C VAL A 25 -12.99 -12.97 4.19
N PHE A 26 -14.15 -12.50 3.78
CA PHE A 26 -15.02 -11.73 4.63
C PHE A 26 -16.12 -12.67 5.13
N LEU A 27 -16.07 -13.07 6.40
CA LEU A 27 -17.02 -14.00 7.01
C LEU A 27 -17.41 -13.51 8.40
N ASP A 28 -18.72 -13.47 8.68
CA ASP A 28 -19.27 -13.04 9.97
C ASP A 28 -18.73 -11.70 10.47
N CYS A 29 -18.54 -10.75 9.55
CA CYS A 29 -17.94 -9.44 9.79
C CYS A 29 -16.45 -9.46 10.21
N HIS A 30 -15.77 -10.59 10.01
CA HIS A 30 -14.33 -10.73 10.10
C HIS A 30 -13.72 -10.66 8.70
N PHE A 31 -12.69 -9.85 8.56
CA PHE A 31 -11.80 -9.93 7.41
C PHE A 31 -10.61 -10.79 7.81
N ILE A 32 -10.49 -11.96 7.18
CA ILE A 32 -9.46 -12.96 7.46
C ILE A 32 -8.58 -13.09 6.22
N PHE A 33 -7.29 -12.91 6.42
CA PHE A 33 -6.24 -13.16 5.46
C PHE A 33 -5.42 -14.35 5.93
N VAL A 34 -5.67 -15.51 5.33
CA VAL A 34 -4.91 -16.74 5.64
C VAL A 34 -3.68 -16.79 4.75
N ILE A 35 -2.52 -17.02 5.38
CA ILE A 35 -1.23 -17.18 4.70
C ILE A 35 -0.75 -18.61 4.90
N PHE A 36 -0.61 -19.31 3.77
CA PHE A 36 0.14 -20.56 3.69
C PHE A 36 1.56 -20.25 3.25
N ASN A 37 2.56 -20.67 4.04
CA ASN A 37 3.96 -20.47 3.72
C ASN A 37 4.78 -21.66 4.26
N PRO A 38 5.68 -22.24 3.45
CA PRO A 38 6.52 -23.38 3.88
C PRO A 38 7.45 -23.07 5.07
N LEU A 39 7.63 -21.78 5.40
CA LEU A 39 8.42 -21.34 6.56
C LEU A 39 7.61 -21.29 7.86
N ILE A 40 6.29 -21.53 7.81
CA ILE A 40 5.44 -21.60 9.01
C ILE A 40 5.90 -22.78 9.87
N GLY A 41 6.12 -22.53 11.16
CA GLY A 41 6.72 -23.49 12.09
C GLY A 41 8.25 -23.47 12.14
N GLN A 42 8.93 -22.88 11.14
CA GLN A 42 10.39 -22.67 11.17
C GLN A 42 10.77 -21.29 11.70
N ILE A 43 9.89 -20.31 11.53
CA ILE A 43 10.07 -18.92 11.96
C ILE A 43 9.07 -18.63 13.07
N SER A 44 9.47 -17.84 14.08
CA SER A 44 8.56 -17.44 15.14
C SER A 44 7.45 -16.52 14.61
N LYS A 45 6.28 -16.56 15.25
CA LYS A 45 5.12 -15.78 14.82
C LYS A 45 5.43 -14.28 14.83
N GLU A 46 6.21 -13.80 15.79
CA GLU A 46 6.57 -12.39 15.95
C GLU A 46 7.38 -11.88 14.75
N ILE A 47 8.31 -12.69 14.24
CA ILE A 47 9.08 -12.36 13.04
C ILE A 47 8.14 -12.34 11.83
N PHE A 48 7.21 -13.29 11.73
CA PHE A 48 6.26 -13.34 10.62
C PHE A 48 5.27 -12.16 10.65
N ASP A 49 4.84 -11.74 11.84
CA ASP A 49 4.02 -10.53 12.06
C ASP A 49 4.77 -9.28 11.59
N LEU A 50 6.04 -9.13 11.98
CA LEU A 50 6.89 -8.04 11.51
C LEU A 50 7.04 -8.02 9.99
N LEU A 51 7.31 -9.17 9.38
CA LEU A 51 7.45 -9.30 7.93
C LEU A 51 6.13 -8.96 7.20
N THR A 52 5.00 -9.40 7.74
CA THR A 52 3.67 -9.11 7.19
C THR A 52 3.34 -7.62 7.31
N MET A 53 3.67 -6.99 8.44
CA MET A 53 3.53 -5.55 8.63
C MET A 53 4.38 -4.78 7.62
N LEU A 54 5.66 -5.13 7.48
CA LEU A 54 6.55 -4.49 6.49
C LEU A 54 6.05 -4.67 5.06
N ALA A 55 5.65 -5.89 4.68
CA ALA A 55 5.11 -6.16 3.35
C ALA A 55 3.83 -5.37 3.08
N SER A 56 2.95 -5.26 4.07
CA SER A 56 1.73 -4.46 3.97
C SER A 56 2.07 -2.99 3.76
N ALA A 57 2.90 -2.40 4.64
CA ALA A 57 3.31 -1.00 4.55
C ALA A 57 3.93 -0.66 3.19
N LEU A 58 4.77 -1.55 2.66
CA LEU A 58 5.39 -1.38 1.35
C LEU A 58 4.40 -1.50 0.19
N CYS A 59 3.42 -2.40 0.29
CA CYS A 59 2.35 -2.52 -0.70
C CYS A 59 1.54 -1.22 -0.77
N SER A 60 1.13 -0.66 0.38
CA SER A 60 0.43 0.63 0.42
C SER A 60 1.32 1.78 -0.07
N SER A 61 2.63 1.73 0.22
CA SER A 61 3.59 2.73 -0.24
C SER A 61 3.67 2.88 -1.76
N MET A 62 3.27 1.87 -2.54
CA MET A 62 3.25 1.96 -4.00
C MET A 62 2.36 3.10 -4.50
N PHE A 63 1.26 3.38 -3.81
CA PHE A 63 0.32 4.45 -4.17
C PHE A 63 0.76 5.81 -3.63
N ILE A 64 1.45 5.82 -2.49
CA ILE A 64 1.80 7.03 -1.74
C ILE A 64 2.73 7.96 -2.54
N PHE A 65 3.66 7.41 -3.32
CA PHE A 65 4.67 8.17 -4.05
C PHE A 65 4.26 8.62 -5.46
N ILE A 66 3.10 8.19 -5.95
CA ILE A 66 2.58 8.57 -7.27
C ILE A 66 2.51 10.10 -7.45
N PRO A 67 1.92 10.89 -6.52
CA PRO A 67 1.81 12.34 -6.70
C PRO A 67 3.15 13.08 -6.59
N THR A 68 4.17 12.50 -5.96
CA THR A 68 5.48 13.16 -5.75
C THR A 68 6.12 13.60 -7.06
N LEU A 69 6.10 12.73 -8.08
CA LEU A 69 6.69 13.04 -9.38
C LEU A 69 5.94 14.18 -10.08
N ALA A 70 4.61 14.14 -10.07
CA ALA A 70 3.78 15.20 -10.63
C ALA A 70 3.96 16.53 -9.87
N GLY A 71 4.09 16.48 -8.54
CA GLY A 71 4.33 17.67 -7.72
C GLY A 71 5.68 18.31 -8.04
N MET A 72 6.74 17.52 -8.18
CA MET A 72 8.05 18.01 -8.61
C MET A 72 8.02 18.64 -10.01
N GLN A 73 7.28 18.04 -10.94
CA GLN A 73 7.14 18.60 -12.29
C GLN A 73 6.37 19.93 -12.29
N LEU A 74 5.25 19.99 -11.57
CA LEU A 74 4.50 21.25 -11.44
C LEU A 74 5.38 22.36 -10.85
N MET A 75 6.19 22.05 -9.84
CA MET A 75 7.13 23.02 -9.25
C MET A 75 8.29 23.37 -10.19
N ALA A 76 8.76 22.44 -11.02
CA ALA A 76 9.76 22.73 -12.04
C ALA A 76 9.23 23.74 -13.07
N LEU A 77 7.95 23.62 -13.47
CA LEU A 77 7.29 24.53 -14.40
C LEU A 77 6.95 25.88 -13.75
N THR A 78 6.34 25.88 -12.57
CA THR A 78 5.77 27.09 -11.95
C THR A 78 6.75 27.87 -11.06
N LYS A 79 7.78 27.21 -10.53
CA LYS A 79 8.76 27.79 -9.59
C LYS A 79 10.20 27.43 -10.00
N PRO A 80 10.65 27.77 -11.22
CA PRO A 80 11.98 27.39 -11.70
C PRO A 80 13.11 27.90 -10.80
N HIS A 81 12.98 29.10 -10.26
CA HIS A 81 13.93 29.77 -9.37
C HIS A 81 14.06 29.15 -7.96
N TRP A 82 13.16 28.25 -7.55
CA TRP A 82 13.29 27.57 -6.26
C TRP A 82 14.42 26.54 -6.30
N GLU A 83 15.18 26.47 -5.21
CA GLU A 83 16.19 25.45 -5.02
C GLU A 83 15.60 24.03 -5.08
N PRO A 84 16.31 23.05 -5.66
CA PRO A 84 15.84 21.67 -5.74
C PRO A 84 15.42 21.09 -4.39
N LYS A 85 16.19 21.34 -3.32
CA LYS A 85 15.91 20.83 -1.97
C LYS A 85 14.53 21.26 -1.46
N LYS A 86 14.15 22.51 -1.72
CA LYS A 86 12.83 23.05 -1.34
C LYS A 86 11.70 22.36 -2.11
N LYS A 87 11.90 22.14 -3.41
CA LYS A 87 10.93 21.41 -4.25
C LYS A 87 10.76 19.96 -3.77
N PHE A 88 11.87 19.28 -3.47
CA PHE A 88 11.83 17.94 -2.89
C PHE A 88 11.10 17.92 -1.55
N ALA A 89 11.43 18.82 -0.62
CA ALA A 89 10.78 18.88 0.69
C ALA A 89 9.26 19.01 0.56
N ILE A 90 8.78 19.90 -0.32
CA ILE A 90 7.34 20.13 -0.52
C ILE A 90 6.66 18.92 -1.18
N ALA A 91 7.27 18.33 -2.22
CA ALA A 91 6.71 17.17 -2.93
C ALA A 91 6.58 15.92 -2.04
N PHE A 92 7.33 15.86 -0.94
CA PHE A 92 7.33 14.72 -0.02
C PHE A 92 6.45 14.93 1.22
N ILE A 93 5.83 16.10 1.43
CA ILE A 93 4.93 16.34 2.57
C ILE A 93 3.80 15.32 2.60
N HIS A 94 3.05 15.18 1.51
CA HIS A 94 1.93 14.24 1.41
C HIS A 94 2.39 12.78 1.57
N PRO A 95 3.45 12.31 0.88
CA PRO A 95 4.00 10.99 1.12
C PRO A 95 4.38 10.69 2.57
N ILE A 96 5.00 11.64 3.26
CA ILE A 96 5.39 11.50 4.67
C ILE A 96 4.15 11.34 5.54
N ILE A 97 3.12 12.17 5.35
CA ILE A 97 1.86 12.08 6.09
C ILE A 97 1.21 10.71 5.87
N CYS A 98 1.08 10.27 4.62
CA CYS A 98 0.51 8.96 4.32
C CYS A 98 1.34 7.81 4.91
N THR A 99 2.66 7.91 4.88
CA THR A 99 3.56 6.90 5.47
C THR A 99 3.35 6.81 6.98
N ILE A 100 3.23 7.94 7.68
CA ILE A 100 2.93 7.97 9.12
C ILE A 100 1.60 7.26 9.40
N VAL A 101 0.54 7.59 8.64
CA VAL A 101 -0.77 6.96 8.80
C VAL A 101 -0.69 5.45 8.57
N VAL A 102 0.03 5.00 7.53
CA VAL A 102 0.23 3.57 7.24
C VAL A 102 0.99 2.87 8.36
N VAL A 103 2.09 3.44 8.85
CA VAL A 103 2.90 2.86 9.95
C VAL A 103 2.07 2.70 11.22
N LEU A 104 1.16 3.64 11.52
CA LEU A 104 0.26 3.56 12.66
C LEU A 104 -0.90 2.57 12.46
N SER A 105 -1.33 2.35 11.21
CA SER A 105 -2.51 1.53 10.89
C SER A 105 -2.16 0.06 10.64
N VAL A 106 -0.99 -0.23 10.11
CA VAL A 106 -0.56 -1.59 9.77
C VAL A 106 -0.51 -2.55 10.97
N PRO A 107 -0.04 -2.15 12.17
CA PRO A 107 -0.09 -3.00 13.35
C PRO A 107 -1.51 -3.45 13.74
N LEU A 108 -2.54 -2.71 13.33
CA LEU A 108 -3.93 -3.07 13.57
C LEU A 108 -4.40 -4.26 12.71
N LEU A 109 -3.60 -4.69 11.72
CA LEU A 109 -3.83 -5.90 10.94
C LEU A 109 -3.35 -7.18 11.64
N VAL A 110 -2.55 -7.04 12.70
CA VAL A 110 -2.10 -8.17 13.52
C VAL A 110 -3.15 -8.41 14.61
N PRO A 111 -3.88 -9.53 14.57
CA PRO A 111 -4.91 -9.82 15.56
C PRO A 111 -4.28 -10.03 16.95
N THR A 112 -5.04 -9.70 18.00
CA THR A 112 -4.71 -10.15 19.36
C THR A 112 -4.83 -11.67 19.45
N SER A 113 -4.26 -12.28 20.50
CA SER A 113 -4.33 -13.73 20.69
C SER A 113 -5.77 -14.27 20.73
N ALA A 114 -6.70 -13.54 21.35
CA ALA A 114 -8.11 -13.95 21.41
C ALA A 114 -8.80 -13.89 20.04
N LEU A 115 -8.56 -12.82 19.27
CA LEU A 115 -9.09 -12.72 17.91
C LEU A 115 -8.43 -13.75 16.97
N ASP A 116 -7.13 -14.01 17.13
CA ASP A 116 -6.39 -14.99 16.32
C ASP A 116 -7.00 -16.40 16.45
N GLN A 117 -7.32 -16.82 17.67
CA GLN A 117 -7.99 -18.11 17.93
C GLN A 117 -9.39 -18.17 17.30
N GLU A 118 -10.16 -17.08 17.37
CA GLU A 118 -11.49 -17.04 16.76
C GLU A 118 -11.41 -17.07 15.23
N MET A 119 -10.44 -16.35 14.65
CA MET A 119 -10.15 -16.39 13.21
C MET A 119 -9.64 -17.77 12.78
N GLU A 120 -8.88 -18.47 13.62
CA GLU A 120 -8.46 -19.86 13.38
C GLU A 120 -9.65 -20.77 13.23
N ARG A 121 -10.48 -20.80 14.28
CA ARG A 121 -11.67 -21.63 14.37
C ARG A 121 -12.58 -21.38 13.17
N THR A 122 -12.80 -20.11 12.86
CA THR A 122 -13.62 -19.68 11.73
C THR A 122 -13.03 -20.13 10.39
N ALA A 123 -11.72 -19.97 10.18
CA ALA A 123 -11.05 -20.40 8.96
C ALA A 123 -11.08 -21.93 8.80
N ARG A 124 -10.75 -22.69 9.84
CA ARG A 124 -10.78 -24.17 9.81
C ARG A 124 -12.16 -24.70 9.46
N VAL A 125 -13.20 -24.22 10.13
CA VAL A 125 -14.59 -24.63 9.85
C VAL A 125 -15.02 -24.23 8.44
N LYS A 126 -14.65 -23.03 7.97
CA LYS A 126 -15.10 -22.54 6.66
C LYS A 126 -14.44 -23.27 5.49
N PHE A 127 -13.17 -23.60 5.63
CA PHE A 127 -12.35 -24.18 4.57
C PHE A 127 -12.09 -25.67 4.72
N ASP A 128 -12.60 -26.29 5.78
CA ASP A 128 -12.40 -27.70 6.09
C ASP A 128 -10.90 -28.04 6.17
N PHE A 129 -10.15 -27.22 6.91
CA PHE A 129 -8.71 -27.45 7.11
C PHE A 129 -8.48 -28.51 8.19
N ASP A 130 -7.57 -29.45 7.91
CA ASP A 130 -7.10 -30.44 8.89
C ASP A 130 -6.53 -29.77 10.15
N ASP A 131 -6.81 -30.33 11.33
CA ASP A 131 -6.42 -29.74 12.63
C ASP A 131 -4.89 -29.56 12.79
N ASP A 132 -4.10 -30.38 12.10
CA ASP A 132 -2.63 -30.34 12.12
C ASP A 132 -2.03 -29.33 11.12
N LEU A 133 -2.83 -28.82 10.18
CA LEU A 133 -2.37 -27.84 9.20
C LEU A 133 -2.02 -26.53 9.90
N LEU A 134 -0.75 -26.14 9.84
CA LEU A 134 -0.25 -24.88 10.37
C LEU A 134 -0.43 -23.76 9.35
N PHE A 135 -1.07 -22.67 9.78
CA PHE A 135 -1.20 -21.45 8.99
C PHE A 135 -1.23 -20.22 9.90
N TYR A 136 -0.84 -19.07 9.34
CA TYR A 136 -0.99 -17.79 10.02
C TYR A 136 -2.14 -17.01 9.40
N ARG A 137 -2.77 -16.17 10.23
CA ARG A 137 -3.93 -15.36 9.85
C ARG A 137 -3.75 -13.92 10.31
N TYR A 138 -4.23 -13.02 9.47
CA TYR A 138 -4.18 -11.58 9.69
C TYR A 138 -5.50 -10.95 9.32
N GLY A 139 -5.71 -9.71 9.73
CA GLY A 139 -6.90 -8.95 9.41
C GLY A 139 -7.54 -8.40 10.67
N GLY A 140 -8.87 -8.43 10.74
CA GLY A 140 -9.59 -7.83 11.85
C GLY A 140 -11.08 -8.13 11.82
N THR A 141 -11.78 -7.61 12.82
CA THR A 141 -13.22 -7.75 12.98
C THR A 141 -13.91 -6.40 13.02
N MET A 142 -15.15 -6.36 12.53
CA MET A 142 -16.05 -5.20 12.66
C MET A 142 -17.12 -5.42 13.74
N SER A 143 -17.39 -6.68 14.13
CA SER A 143 -18.47 -7.02 15.06
C SER A 143 -17.98 -7.44 16.44
N ARG A 144 -16.78 -8.03 16.54
CA ARG A 144 -16.22 -8.61 17.77
C ARG A 144 -15.02 -7.84 18.29
N THR A 145 -15.15 -6.51 18.39
CA THR A 145 -14.05 -5.63 18.81
C THR A 145 -13.59 -5.93 20.23
N ASP A 146 -14.44 -6.53 21.07
CA ASP A 146 -14.10 -7.07 22.39
C ASP A 146 -12.92 -8.05 22.35
N LEU A 147 -12.91 -8.94 21.33
CA LEU A 147 -11.82 -9.91 21.14
C LEU A 147 -10.52 -9.24 20.68
N ASN A 148 -10.59 -8.03 20.13
CA ASN A 148 -9.48 -7.32 19.52
C ASN A 148 -9.05 -6.06 20.32
N GLU A 149 -9.29 -6.03 21.63
CA GLU A 149 -8.95 -4.89 22.50
C GLU A 149 -9.60 -3.57 22.03
N GLY A 150 -10.82 -3.63 21.53
CA GLY A 150 -11.56 -2.48 20.99
C GLY A 150 -11.13 -2.06 19.58
N ARG A 151 -10.12 -2.72 18.97
CA ARG A 151 -9.62 -2.36 17.63
C ARG A 151 -10.58 -2.80 16.53
N HIS A 152 -11.11 -1.83 15.80
CA HIS A 152 -12.06 -2.05 14.71
C HIS A 152 -11.36 -2.16 13.35
N PHE A 153 -11.69 -3.17 12.54
CA PHE A 153 -11.04 -3.42 11.25
C PHE A 153 -11.13 -2.24 10.28
N LEU A 154 -12.26 -1.53 10.24
CA LEU A 154 -12.40 -0.34 9.38
C LEU A 154 -11.38 0.76 9.69
N VAL A 155 -10.89 0.87 10.92
CA VAL A 155 -9.83 1.85 11.26
C VAL A 155 -8.53 1.45 10.57
N ALA A 156 -8.17 0.17 10.66
CA ALA A 156 -7.01 -0.39 9.96
C ALA A 156 -7.14 -0.20 8.45
N LEU A 157 -8.28 -0.60 7.86
CA LEU A 157 -8.55 -0.48 6.43
C LEU A 157 -8.50 0.98 5.96
N SER A 158 -9.08 1.90 6.74
CA SER A 158 -9.13 3.31 6.39
C SER A 158 -7.74 3.92 6.34
N GLY A 159 -6.91 3.69 7.36
CA GLY A 159 -5.57 4.25 7.39
C GLY A 159 -4.56 3.51 6.51
N PHE A 160 -4.74 2.21 6.30
CA PHE A 160 -3.82 1.39 5.50
C PHE A 160 -4.05 1.50 3.99
N ILE A 161 -5.30 1.50 3.54
CA ILE A 161 -5.66 1.44 2.11
C ILE A 161 -6.43 2.68 1.68
N ILE A 162 -7.57 2.96 2.30
CA ILE A 162 -8.53 3.93 1.75
C ILE A 162 -7.93 5.34 1.74
N PHE A 163 -7.38 5.79 2.85
CA PHE A 163 -6.82 7.13 2.98
C PHE A 163 -5.59 7.33 2.07
N PRO A 164 -4.53 6.50 2.12
CA PRO A 164 -3.36 6.67 1.26
C PRO A 164 -3.71 6.55 -0.22
N TYR A 165 -4.57 5.60 -0.60
CA TYR A 165 -4.97 5.42 -1.99
C TYR A 165 -5.78 6.63 -2.49
N THR A 166 -6.85 6.99 -1.80
CA THR A 166 -7.78 8.04 -2.25
C THR A 166 -7.10 9.39 -2.31
N THR A 167 -6.33 9.75 -1.28
CA THR A 167 -5.70 11.05 -1.20
C THR A 167 -4.56 11.19 -2.21
N SER A 168 -3.74 10.15 -2.42
CA SER A 168 -2.68 10.19 -3.43
C SER A 168 -3.21 10.25 -4.86
N HIS A 169 -4.31 9.55 -5.18
CA HIS A 169 -4.93 9.65 -6.51
C HIS A 169 -5.63 11.00 -6.71
N ALA A 170 -6.32 11.51 -5.69
CA ALA A 170 -6.92 12.84 -5.75
C ALA A 170 -5.87 13.93 -5.95
N GLU A 171 -4.75 13.88 -5.21
CA GLU A 171 -3.64 14.80 -5.38
C GLU A 171 -3.04 14.69 -6.79
N MET A 172 -2.81 13.47 -7.29
CA MET A 172 -2.33 13.26 -8.65
C MET A 172 -3.25 13.91 -9.70
N VAL A 173 -4.57 13.69 -9.62
CA VAL A 173 -5.53 14.30 -10.55
C VAL A 173 -5.48 15.83 -10.49
N VAL A 174 -5.43 16.41 -9.29
CA VAL A 174 -5.28 17.86 -9.12
C VAL A 174 -3.99 18.37 -9.75
N LEU A 175 -2.86 17.71 -9.48
CA LEU A 175 -1.55 18.07 -10.05
C LEU A 175 -1.57 17.98 -11.58
N MET A 176 -2.17 16.92 -12.14
CA MET A 176 -2.32 16.76 -13.59
C MET A 176 -3.12 17.91 -14.21
N ILE A 177 -4.24 18.30 -13.60
CA ILE A 177 -5.05 19.43 -14.06
C ILE A 177 -4.25 20.74 -14.02
N LEU A 178 -3.47 20.96 -12.95
CA LEU A 178 -2.66 22.17 -12.79
C LEU A 178 -1.53 22.24 -13.82
N ILE A 179 -0.83 21.13 -14.06
CA ILE A 179 0.21 21.02 -15.10
C ILE A 179 -0.42 21.28 -16.47
N PHE A 180 -1.55 20.62 -16.78
CA PHE A 180 -2.25 20.81 -18.05
C PHE A 180 -2.66 22.27 -18.28
N LYS A 181 -3.24 22.92 -17.27
CA LYS A 181 -3.60 24.35 -17.33
C LYS A 181 -2.37 25.21 -17.59
N HIS A 182 -1.26 24.95 -16.89
CA HIS A 182 -0.03 25.71 -17.07
C HIS A 182 0.54 25.55 -18.48
N LEU A 183 0.64 24.32 -18.99
CA LEU A 183 1.14 24.05 -20.33
C LEU A 183 0.26 24.67 -21.42
N ARG A 184 -1.07 24.70 -21.23
CA ARG A 184 -1.99 25.35 -22.17
C ARG A 184 -1.83 26.87 -22.20
N SER A 185 -1.63 27.50 -21.05
CA SER A 185 -1.45 28.96 -20.96
C SER A 185 -0.12 29.44 -21.55
N PHE A 186 0.96 28.66 -21.42
CA PHE A 186 2.31 29.07 -21.83
C PHE A 186 2.82 28.37 -23.10
N ARG A 187 1.91 27.80 -23.89
CA ARG A 187 2.21 26.95 -25.06
C ARG A 187 2.95 27.66 -26.21
N SER A 188 3.03 29.00 -26.20
CA SER A 188 3.62 29.78 -27.31
C SER A 188 5.00 30.37 -27.05
N GLU A 189 5.49 30.44 -25.81
CA GLU A 189 6.69 31.26 -25.51
C GLU A 189 7.80 30.58 -24.71
N ILE A 190 7.53 29.49 -23.96
CA ILE A 190 8.50 29.00 -22.94
C ILE A 190 8.83 27.50 -23.09
N VAL A 191 7.97 26.70 -23.72
CA VAL A 191 8.08 25.23 -23.71
C VAL A 191 8.56 24.74 -25.07
N SER A 192 9.79 24.21 -25.11
CA SER A 192 10.31 23.54 -26.32
C SER A 192 9.40 22.36 -26.72
N GLU A 193 9.31 22.06 -28.00
CA GLU A 193 8.53 20.92 -28.52
C GLU A 193 8.93 19.59 -27.85
N LYS A 194 10.23 19.45 -27.55
CA LYS A 194 10.78 18.31 -26.79
C LYS A 194 10.21 18.24 -25.37
N THR A 195 10.12 19.36 -24.66
CA THR A 195 9.55 19.42 -23.31
C THR A 195 8.05 19.12 -23.33
N ALA A 196 7.32 19.62 -24.32
CA ALA A 196 5.91 19.33 -24.49
C ALA A 196 5.66 17.83 -24.75
N LYS A 197 6.49 17.19 -25.58
CA LYS A 197 6.44 15.74 -25.82
C LYS A 197 6.72 14.93 -24.56
N LEU A 198 7.77 15.26 -23.81
CA LEU A 198 8.11 14.59 -22.56
C LEU A 198 7.01 14.69 -21.50
N GLN A 199 6.32 15.84 -21.43
CA GLN A 199 5.16 16.01 -20.55
C GLN A 199 4.01 15.11 -20.97
N ASN A 200 3.71 15.02 -22.26
CA ASN A 200 2.69 14.13 -22.79
C ASN A 200 3.00 12.66 -22.52
N ASP A 201 4.24 12.23 -22.75
CA ASP A 201 4.68 10.86 -22.47
C ASP A 201 4.58 10.54 -20.97
N PHE A 202 4.90 11.52 -20.11
CA PHE A 202 4.74 11.40 -18.67
C PHE A 202 3.26 11.28 -18.26
N PHE A 203 2.36 12.08 -18.85
CA PHE A 203 0.92 11.98 -18.61
C PHE A 203 0.37 10.60 -19.00
N ILE A 204 0.78 10.07 -20.16
CA ILE A 204 0.40 8.73 -20.61
C ILE A 204 0.93 7.68 -19.62
N MET A 205 2.18 7.79 -19.20
CA MET A 205 2.77 6.89 -18.20
C MET A 205 2.00 6.92 -16.87
N GLN A 206 1.62 8.09 -16.38
CA GLN A 206 0.82 8.19 -15.14
C GLN A 206 -0.59 7.63 -15.31
N LEU A 207 -1.24 7.85 -16.46
CA LEU A 207 -2.55 7.26 -16.75
C LEU A 207 -2.51 5.74 -16.83
N MET A 208 -1.41 5.15 -17.32
CA MET A 208 -1.23 3.69 -17.32
C MET A 208 -0.92 3.10 -15.93
N GLN A 209 -0.64 3.94 -14.93
CA GLN A 209 -0.40 3.52 -13.55
C GLN A 209 -1.69 3.53 -12.69
N VAL A 210 -2.80 4.04 -13.24
CA VAL A 210 -4.15 4.03 -12.64
C VAL A 210 -4.91 2.80 -13.13
#